data_AF-A0A2V5TR03-F1
#
_entry.id   AF-A0A2V5TR03-F1
#
_cell.length_a   1.000
_cell.length_b   1.000
_cell.length_c   1.000
_cell.angle_alpha   90.00
_cell.angle_beta   90.00
_cell.angle_gamma   90.00
#
_symmetry.space_group_name_H-M   'P 1'
#
loop_
_entity.id
_entity.type
_entity.pdbx_description
1 polymer ?
#
loop_
_entity_poly.entity_id
_entity_poly.type
_entity_poly.pdbx_seq_one_letter_code
_entity_poly.pdbx_strand_id
1 'polypeptide(L)'
;MIPFGMHCEEVALREFRAMIVQENARQIPAGQYLFVECYCDDPECDCRRVFIQVYLQPDAKRIVLSLNYGWESPTYYQNYMVWSAKLARQIAAGCLDPLSPRPAYAADFLRLFRKHALDEAYKARLKRHYALFKASLRRN
;
A
#
# COMPACT_ATOMS: atom_id res chain seq x y z
N MET A 1 2.30 -3.19 12.02
CA MET A 1 1.80 -3.39 10.64
C MET A 1 2.55 -4.56 10.04
N ILE A 2 1.85 -5.63 9.69
CA ILE A 2 2.44 -6.89 9.22
C ILE A 2 1.83 -7.31 7.87
N PRO A 3 2.54 -8.13 7.07
CA PRO A 3 2.04 -8.58 5.77
C PRO A 3 0.70 -9.32 5.86
N PHE A 4 -0.22 -8.97 4.95
CA PHE A 4 -1.53 -9.61 4.81
C PHE A 4 -1.42 -11.13 4.63
N GLY A 5 -0.44 -11.58 3.84
CA GLY A 5 -0.20 -13.00 3.55
C GLY A 5 0.16 -13.84 4.79
N MET A 6 0.59 -13.24 5.91
CA MET A 6 0.85 -13.99 7.15
C MET A 6 -0.43 -14.55 7.78
N HIS A 7 -1.57 -13.92 7.55
CA HIS A 7 -2.87 -14.35 8.11
C HIS A 7 -3.85 -14.83 7.04
N CYS A 8 -3.63 -14.46 5.77
CA CYS A 8 -4.54 -14.73 4.66
C CYS A 8 -3.76 -15.23 3.42
N GLU A 9 -2.89 -16.22 3.62
CA GLU A 9 -1.94 -16.71 2.61
C GLU A 9 -2.59 -17.08 1.28
N GLU A 10 -3.62 -17.94 1.29
CA GLU A 10 -4.29 -18.41 0.08
C GLU A 10 -4.87 -17.24 -0.75
N VAL A 11 -5.45 -16.25 -0.06
CA VAL A 11 -6.00 -15.05 -0.70
C VAL A 11 -4.87 -14.17 -1.23
N ALA A 12 -3.80 -13.97 -0.45
CA ALA A 12 -2.65 -13.16 -0.87
C ALA A 12 -1.94 -13.73 -2.11
N LEU A 13 -1.86 -15.07 -2.23
CA LEU A 13 -1.27 -15.75 -3.39
C LEU A 13 -2.14 -15.64 -4.65
N ARG A 14 -3.47 -15.65 -4.49
CA ARG A 14 -4.42 -15.54 -5.62
C ARG A 14 -4.68 -14.10 -6.05
N GLU A 15 -4.65 -13.17 -5.12
CA GLU A 15 -5.15 -11.80 -5.30
C GLU A 15 -4.07 -10.74 -5.05
N PHE A 16 -2.90 -10.91 -5.69
CA PHE A 16 -1.82 -9.92 -5.61
C PHE A 16 -1.96 -8.80 -6.66
N ARG A 17 -1.21 -7.72 -6.45
CA ARG A 17 -1.09 -6.62 -7.42
C ARG A 17 0.35 -6.44 -7.85
N ALA A 18 0.55 -6.24 -9.13
CA ALA A 18 1.82 -5.82 -9.70
C ALA A 18 1.63 -4.69 -10.70
N MET A 19 2.66 -3.89 -10.89
CA MET A 19 2.76 -2.89 -11.96
C MET A 19 3.99 -3.19 -12.80
N ILE A 20 3.81 -3.34 -14.11
CA ILE A 20 4.91 -3.56 -15.05
C ILE A 20 5.31 -2.19 -15.61
N VAL A 21 6.58 -1.84 -15.45
CA VAL A 21 7.18 -0.64 -16.05
C VAL A 21 8.09 -1.11 -17.17
N GLN A 22 7.83 -0.61 -18.39
CA GLN A 22 8.72 -0.82 -19.52
C GLN A 22 9.77 0.29 -19.56
N GLU A 23 10.91 -0.03 -20.18
CA GLU A 23 11.97 0.94 -20.50
C GLU A 23 11.35 2.17 -21.18
N ASN A 24 11.50 3.34 -20.55
CA ASN A 24 11.01 4.59 -21.10
C ASN A 24 11.80 5.78 -20.53
N ALA A 25 11.52 6.98 -21.03
CA ALA A 25 12.20 8.20 -20.63
C ALA A 25 11.99 8.66 -19.17
N ARG A 26 11.19 7.95 -18.35
CA ARG A 26 10.80 8.38 -16.98
C ARG A 26 11.79 7.99 -15.87
N GLN A 27 12.99 7.50 -16.20
CA GLN A 27 14.04 7.15 -15.24
C GLN A 27 13.62 6.15 -14.13
N ILE A 28 12.45 5.51 -14.26
CA ILE A 28 12.03 4.41 -13.39
C ILE A 28 12.60 3.14 -14.01
N PRO A 29 13.35 2.32 -13.25
CA PRO A 29 13.86 1.06 -13.74
C PRO A 29 12.76 0.20 -14.36
N ALA A 30 13.03 -0.37 -15.54
CA ALA A 30 12.12 -1.33 -16.13
C ALA A 30 12.02 -2.58 -15.24
N GLY A 31 10.83 -3.18 -15.21
CA GLY A 31 10.60 -4.44 -14.50
C GLY A 31 9.20 -4.56 -13.90
N GLN A 32 9.01 -5.65 -13.17
CA GLN A 32 7.76 -5.95 -12.48
C GLN A 32 7.87 -5.55 -11.01
N TYR A 33 7.05 -4.58 -10.62
CA TYR A 33 6.95 -4.09 -9.26
C TYR A 33 5.80 -4.81 -8.54
N LEU A 34 6.11 -5.61 -7.53
CA LEU A 34 5.12 -6.33 -6.72
C LEU A 34 4.71 -5.47 -5.52
N PHE A 35 3.42 -5.49 -5.21
CA PHE A 35 2.85 -4.77 -4.07
C PHE A 35 2.46 -5.77 -2.98
N VAL A 36 3.20 -5.73 -1.88
CA VAL A 36 2.92 -6.51 -0.67
C VAL A 36 2.14 -5.63 0.29
N GLU A 37 0.90 -6.03 0.56
CA GLU A 37 -0.01 -5.33 1.45
C GLU A 37 0.29 -5.66 2.90
N CYS A 38 0.36 -4.65 3.75
CA CYS A 38 0.55 -4.77 5.19
C CYS A 38 -0.53 -3.98 5.93
N TYR A 39 -1.08 -4.59 6.97
CA TYR A 39 -2.17 -4.03 7.77
C TYR A 39 -1.82 -3.93 9.24
N CYS A 40 -2.55 -3.10 9.99
CA CYS A 40 -2.39 -2.96 11.43
C CYS A 40 -2.90 -4.20 12.15
N ASP A 41 -2.03 -4.76 13.00
CA ASP A 41 -2.16 -5.99 13.76
C ASP A 41 -2.76 -5.79 15.15
N ASP A 42 -2.96 -4.55 15.58
CA ASP A 42 -3.75 -4.23 16.78
C ASP A 42 -5.24 -4.54 16.50
N PRO A 43 -5.88 -5.50 17.21
CA PRO A 43 -7.29 -5.87 17.00
C PRO A 43 -8.28 -4.72 17.19
N GLU A 44 -7.95 -3.74 18.06
CA GLU A 44 -8.82 -2.62 18.41
C GLU A 44 -8.65 -1.42 17.47
N CYS A 45 -7.61 -1.40 16.64
CA CYS A 45 -7.35 -0.31 15.70
C CYS A 45 -8.13 -0.48 14.39
N ASP A 46 -9.04 0.45 14.07
CA ASP A 46 -9.75 0.59 12.78
C ASP A 46 -9.14 1.71 11.92
N CYS A 47 -7.81 1.72 11.76
CA CYS A 47 -7.13 2.78 11.02
C CYS A 47 -7.47 2.86 9.53
N ARG A 48 -8.17 1.86 8.97
CA ARG A 48 -8.68 1.86 7.58
C ARG A 48 -7.66 2.32 6.54
N ARG A 49 -6.43 1.81 6.64
CA ARG A 49 -5.33 2.12 5.73
C ARG A 49 -4.51 0.87 5.45
N VAL A 50 -3.82 0.89 4.32
CA VAL A 50 -2.81 -0.10 3.94
C VAL A 50 -1.44 0.55 3.89
N PHE A 51 -0.43 -0.19 4.34
CA PHE A 51 0.97 0.07 4.03
C PHE A 51 1.41 -0.92 2.96
N ILE A 52 2.01 -0.45 1.89
CA ILE A 52 2.39 -1.28 0.74
C ILE A 52 3.90 -1.26 0.63
N GLN A 53 4.52 -2.41 0.77
CA GLN A 53 5.94 -2.60 0.44
C GLN A 53 6.06 -2.94 -1.03
N VAL A 54 6.94 -2.23 -1.74
CA VAL A 54 7.17 -2.43 -3.16
C VAL A 54 8.49 -3.14 -3.38
N TYR A 55 8.45 -4.23 -4.14
CA TYR A 55 9.61 -5.04 -4.52
C TYR A 55 9.78 -5.04 -6.03
N LEU A 56 11.02 -4.99 -6.52
CA LEU A 56 11.33 -5.05 -7.95
C LEU A 56 11.89 -6.42 -8.29
N GLN A 57 11.18 -7.19 -9.13
CA GLN A 57 11.66 -8.49 -9.58
C GLN A 57 12.88 -8.35 -10.53
N PRO A 58 13.83 -9.30 -10.49
CA PRO A 58 13.82 -10.55 -9.73
C PRO A 58 14.29 -10.42 -8.26
N ASP A 59 14.68 -9.24 -7.80
CA ASP A 59 15.11 -9.03 -6.41
C ASP A 59 13.91 -8.93 -5.46
N ALA A 60 13.41 -10.09 -5.04
CA ALA A 60 12.33 -10.19 -4.05
C ALA A 60 12.78 -9.89 -2.61
N LYS A 61 14.08 -9.68 -2.36
CA LYS A 61 14.61 -9.50 -1.00
C LYS A 61 14.67 -8.04 -0.58
N ARG A 62 14.70 -7.11 -1.54
CA ARG A 62 14.85 -5.69 -1.28
C ARG A 62 13.57 -4.89 -1.53
N ILE A 63 13.14 -4.18 -0.50
CA ILE A 63 12.11 -3.14 -0.63
C ILE A 63 12.72 -1.95 -1.36
N VAL A 64 12.15 -1.56 -2.51
CA VAL A 64 12.63 -0.42 -3.30
C VAL A 64 12.03 0.90 -2.84
N LEU A 65 10.79 0.87 -2.34
CA LEU A 65 10.09 1.97 -1.67
C LEU A 65 8.86 1.41 -0.94
N SER A 66 8.26 2.20 -0.07
CA SER A 66 6.96 1.88 0.52
C SER A 66 5.96 3.00 0.34
N LEU A 67 4.69 2.63 0.29
CA LEU A 67 3.56 3.52 0.10
C LEU A 67 2.58 3.38 1.27
N ASN A 68 1.87 4.44 1.57
CA ASN A 68 0.72 4.41 2.47
C ASN A 68 -0.51 4.84 1.69
N TYR A 69 -1.64 4.16 1.88
CA TYR A 69 -2.92 4.57 1.30
C TYR A 69 -4.05 4.36 2.29
N GLY A 70 -4.86 5.39 2.47
CA GLY A 70 -6.09 5.34 3.23
C GLY A 70 -7.31 5.53 2.31
N TRP A 71 -8.35 4.74 2.49
CA TRP A 71 -9.55 4.80 1.65
C TRP A 71 -10.70 5.62 2.24
N GLU A 72 -10.52 6.17 3.45
CA GLU A 72 -11.46 7.10 4.06
C GLU A 72 -11.17 8.55 3.65
N SER A 73 -12.09 9.44 4.00
CA SER A 73 -11.90 10.88 3.76
C SER A 73 -10.73 11.46 4.57
N PRO A 74 -10.10 12.56 4.12
CA PRO A 74 -9.13 13.28 4.95
C PRO A 74 -9.69 13.71 6.31
N THR A 75 -10.99 14.01 6.41
CA THR A 75 -11.65 14.36 7.68
C THR A 75 -11.66 13.18 8.65
N TYR A 76 -11.90 11.96 8.15
CA TYR A 76 -11.79 10.74 8.96
C TYR A 76 -10.41 10.63 9.61
N TYR A 77 -9.33 10.77 8.83
CA TYR A 77 -7.97 10.63 9.36
C TYR A 77 -7.56 11.76 10.29
N GLN A 78 -8.06 12.98 10.08
CA GLN A 78 -7.84 14.08 11.03
C GLN A 78 -8.48 13.77 12.39
N ASN A 79 -9.68 13.20 12.39
CA ASN A 79 -10.40 12.89 13.63
C ASN A 79 -9.88 11.62 14.32
N TYR A 80 -9.65 10.56 13.55
CA TYR A 80 -9.28 9.24 14.08
C TYR A 80 -7.80 9.15 14.48
N MET A 81 -6.90 9.69 13.65
CA MET A 81 -5.44 9.61 13.89
C MET A 81 -4.85 10.91 14.47
N VAL A 82 -5.67 11.95 14.64
CA VAL A 82 -5.25 13.29 15.09
C VAL A 82 -4.13 13.85 14.20
N TRP A 83 -4.16 13.52 12.91
CA TRP A 83 -3.16 13.95 11.95
C TRP A 83 -3.44 15.34 11.40
N SER A 84 -2.37 16.04 11.02
CA SER A 84 -2.51 17.32 10.32
C SER A 84 -3.34 17.16 9.03
N ALA A 85 -4.07 18.22 8.66
CA ALA A 85 -4.84 18.26 7.41
C ALA A 85 -3.99 17.95 6.16
N LYS A 86 -2.69 18.26 6.20
CA LYS A 86 -1.74 17.92 5.12
C LYS A 86 -1.50 16.42 5.04
N LEU A 87 -1.18 15.78 6.17
CA LEU A 87 -0.90 14.35 6.23
C LEU A 87 -2.15 13.52 5.89
N ALA A 88 -3.31 13.90 6.42
CA ALA A 88 -4.57 13.24 6.12
C ALA A 88 -4.91 13.24 4.62
N ARG A 89 -4.71 14.37 3.92
CA ARG A 89 -4.86 14.46 2.47
C ARG A 89 -3.86 13.60 1.71
N GLN A 90 -2.61 13.56 2.16
CA GLN A 90 -1.56 12.75 1.54
C GLN A 90 -1.87 11.26 1.62
N ILE A 91 -2.34 10.79 2.78
CA ILE A 91 -2.70 9.39 3.00
C ILE A 91 -3.93 9.01 2.18
N ALA A 92 -4.97 9.84 2.17
CA ALA A 92 -6.18 9.62 1.36
C ALA A 92 -5.87 9.58 -0.16
N ALA A 93 -4.87 10.32 -0.61
CA ALA A 93 -4.40 10.31 -2.00
C ALA A 93 -3.40 9.17 -2.30
N GLY A 94 -2.96 8.43 -1.28
CA GLY A 94 -1.80 7.54 -1.34
C GLY A 94 -0.48 8.33 -1.32
N CYS A 95 0.49 8.02 -0.48
CA CYS A 95 1.76 8.76 -0.40
C CYS A 95 2.96 7.84 -0.20
N LEU A 96 4.17 8.36 -0.43
CA LEU A 96 5.40 7.69 -0.04
C LEU A 96 5.49 7.59 1.47
N ASP A 97 5.98 6.47 1.97
CA ASP A 97 6.31 6.35 3.38
C ASP A 97 7.57 7.19 3.72
N PRO A 98 7.53 8.02 4.78
CA PRO A 98 8.66 8.87 5.17
C PRO A 98 9.92 8.10 5.56
N LEU A 99 9.78 6.87 6.07
CA LEU A 99 10.86 6.04 6.59
C LEU A 99 11.39 5.04 5.56
N SER A 100 10.74 4.94 4.39
CA SER A 100 11.16 4.05 3.31
C SER A 100 12.31 4.62 2.46
N PRO A 101 13.10 3.76 1.78
CA PRO A 101 14.05 4.22 0.77
C PRO A 101 13.40 5.15 -0.23
N ARG A 102 14.08 6.26 -0.55
CA ARG A 102 13.58 7.27 -1.49
C ARG A 102 14.49 7.35 -2.71
N PRO A 103 14.35 6.44 -3.68
CA PRO A 103 15.09 6.54 -4.93
C PRO A 103 14.71 7.82 -5.68
N ALA A 104 15.57 8.27 -6.60
CA ALA A 104 15.33 9.48 -7.39
C ALA A 104 13.97 9.45 -8.14
N TYR A 105 13.54 8.25 -8.56
CA TYR A 105 12.29 8.03 -9.27
C TYR A 105 11.04 7.87 -8.37
N ALA A 106 11.17 7.99 -7.03
CA ALA A 106 10.07 7.70 -6.10
C ALA A 106 8.82 8.57 -6.33
N ALA A 107 9.01 9.85 -6.64
CA ALA A 107 7.91 10.77 -6.94
C ALA A 107 7.18 10.37 -8.23
N ASP A 108 7.93 9.93 -9.24
CA ASP A 108 7.41 9.48 -10.53
C ASP A 108 6.64 8.17 -10.38
N PHE A 109 7.19 7.25 -9.59
CA PHE A 109 6.55 6.01 -9.23
C PHE A 109 5.22 6.24 -8.51
N LEU A 110 5.18 7.16 -7.52
CA LEU A 110 3.95 7.50 -6.81
C LEU A 110 2.88 8.04 -7.77
N ARG A 111 3.26 8.84 -8.77
CA ARG A 111 2.31 9.31 -9.79
C ARG A 111 1.74 8.16 -10.62
N LEU A 112 2.58 7.20 -11.03
CA LEU A 112 2.11 6.02 -11.76
C LEU A 112 1.20 5.15 -10.90
N PHE A 113 1.59 4.91 -9.65
CA PHE A 113 0.80 4.15 -8.68
C PHE A 113 -0.61 4.75 -8.55
N ARG A 114 -0.71 6.05 -8.25
CA ARG A 114 -2.00 6.75 -8.11
C ARG A 114 -2.84 6.70 -9.38
N LYS A 115 -2.20 6.84 -10.54
CA LYS A 115 -2.89 6.94 -11.83
C LYS A 115 -3.35 5.60 -12.39
N HIS A 116 -2.56 4.55 -12.22
CA HIS A 116 -2.73 3.28 -12.93
C HIS A 116 -2.93 2.08 -12.01
N ALA A 117 -2.26 2.04 -10.86
CA ALA A 117 -2.39 0.91 -9.95
C ALA A 117 -3.58 1.05 -9.00
N LEU A 118 -3.80 2.26 -8.48
CA LEU A 118 -4.81 2.57 -7.47
C LEU A 118 -6.18 2.88 -8.11
N ASP A 119 -6.64 1.98 -8.98
CA ASP A 119 -7.97 2.03 -9.57
C ASP A 119 -9.06 1.59 -8.56
N GLU A 120 -10.33 1.75 -8.93
CA GLU A 120 -11.46 1.43 -8.05
C GLU A 120 -11.52 -0.07 -7.69
N ALA A 121 -11.13 -0.96 -8.61
CA ALA A 121 -11.07 -2.39 -8.35
C ALA A 121 -10.02 -2.72 -7.28
N TYR A 122 -8.85 -2.07 -7.33
CA TYR A 122 -7.83 -2.28 -6.32
C TYR A 122 -8.23 -1.67 -4.98
N LYS A 123 -8.81 -0.47 -4.96
CA LYS A 123 -9.32 0.13 -3.72
C LYS A 123 -10.36 -0.76 -3.04
N ALA A 124 -11.30 -1.32 -3.81
CA ALA A 124 -12.29 -2.26 -3.29
C ALA A 124 -11.63 -3.52 -2.71
N ARG A 125 -10.63 -4.07 -3.42
CA ARG A 125 -9.86 -5.21 -2.94
C ARG A 125 -9.12 -4.91 -1.64
N LEU A 126 -8.44 -3.76 -1.54
CA LEU A 126 -7.72 -3.33 -0.33
C LEU A 126 -8.64 -3.23 0.89
N LYS A 127 -9.87 -2.74 0.72
CA LYS A 127 -10.90 -2.70 1.78
C LYS A 127 -11.33 -4.10 2.21
N ARG A 128 -11.56 -5.00 1.25
CA ARG A 128 -11.94 -6.40 1.52
C ARG A 128 -10.81 -7.14 2.25
N HIS A 129 -9.58 -7.03 1.78
CA HIS A 129 -8.41 -7.64 2.40
C HIS A 129 -8.21 -7.14 3.83
N TYR A 130 -8.39 -5.84 4.07
CA TYR A 130 -8.37 -5.28 5.42
C TYR A 130 -9.41 -5.94 6.34
N ALA A 131 -10.66 -6.07 5.88
CA ALA A 131 -11.71 -6.71 6.67
C ALA A 131 -11.40 -8.19 6.96
N LEU A 132 -10.91 -8.94 5.96
CA LEU A 132 -10.48 -10.34 6.13
C LEU A 132 -9.36 -10.45 7.16
N PHE A 133 -8.35 -9.58 7.06
CA PHE A 133 -7.22 -9.53 7.97
C PHE A 133 -7.67 -9.23 9.41
N LYS A 134 -8.48 -8.20 9.62
CA LYS A 134 -9.02 -7.86 10.94
C LYS A 134 -9.88 -8.99 11.52
N ALA A 135 -10.63 -9.71 10.69
CA ALA A 135 -11.39 -10.89 11.12
C ALA A 135 -10.49 -12.10 11.45
N SER A 136 -9.33 -12.25 10.80
CA SER A 136 -8.37 -13.30 11.17
C SER A 136 -7.67 -13.04 12.50
N LEU A 137 -7.43 -11.77 12.88
CA LEU A 137 -6.80 -11.44 14.17
C LEU A 137 -7.67 -11.80 15.38
N ARG A 138 -9.01 -11.75 15.23
CA ARG A 138 -9.97 -12.05 16.30
C ARG A 138 -10.23 -13.54 16.51
N ARG A 139 -9.73 -14.39 15.60
CA ARG A 139 -9.93 -15.85 15.61
C ARG A 139 -8.77 -16.61 16.26
N ASN A 140 -7.72 -15.89 16.65
CA ASN A 140 -6.57 -16.37 17.41
C ASN A 140 -6.59 -15.75 18.81
#